data_AF-A0A538L7E7-F1
#
_entry.id   AF-A0A538L7E7-F1
#
_cell.length_a   1.000
_cell.length_b   1.000
_cell.length_c   1.000
_cell.angle_alpha   90.00
_cell.angle_beta   90.00
_cell.angle_gamma   90.00
#
_symmetry.space_group_name_H-M   'P 1'
#
loop_
_entity.id
_entity.type
_entity.pdbx_description
1 polymer ?
#
loop_
_entity_poly.entity_id
_entity_poly.type
_entity_poly.pdbx_seq_one_letter_code
_entity_poly.pdbx_strand_id
1 'polypeptide(L)'
;MPLRRPQPATLLALGAAFAGLVSIVSALTPEFADRIDLIRGVLPPGVPEAARVVALALGIALVWLSRSLARRKHRAWQLAVAAVVVSAVAHLAKGLDFEEATISLALLVALVRYRRRFDVPGDPATVRPLLVIGLAAAAAAAIGVGVELHGGTVTDRVGDLFDGIGIVAGFYALFLWLRPLSHVVAQTVGDRRVVRELVDTYGRDSLSFFALRRDRRYAFSQRDNALLAYRVVNGCALVTGDPIGERTELAELLVAFRALARAHAWRVALLGVGGELLDLYR
;
A
#
# COMPACT_ATOMS: atom_id res chain seq x y z
N MET A 1 -28.86 5.15 10.96
CA MET A 1 -27.60 5.10 10.19
C MET A 1 -27.23 3.62 10.00
N PRO A 2 -27.36 3.00 8.82
CA PRO A 2 -27.03 1.59 8.67
C PRO A 2 -25.51 1.43 8.76
N LEU A 3 -25.04 0.66 9.75
CA LEU A 3 -23.64 0.29 9.89
C LEU A 3 -23.20 -0.46 8.62
N ARG A 4 -22.35 0.17 7.80
CA ARG A 4 -21.72 -0.49 6.66
C ARG A 4 -20.97 -1.70 7.18
N ARG A 5 -21.39 -2.92 6.79
CA ARG A 5 -20.67 -4.15 7.12
C ARG A 5 -19.19 -3.98 6.71
N PRO A 6 -18.23 -4.33 7.58
CA PRO A 6 -16.82 -4.20 7.25
C PRO A 6 -16.54 -5.03 5.98
N GLN A 7 -15.95 -4.38 4.98
CA GLN A 7 -15.59 -5.10 3.76
C GLN A 7 -14.50 -6.13 4.11
N PRO A 8 -14.50 -7.34 3.53
CA PRO A 8 -13.52 -8.39 3.85
C PRO A 8 -12.06 -7.93 3.74
N ALA A 9 -11.77 -7.00 2.83
CA ALA A 9 -10.43 -6.40 2.70
C ALA A 9 -9.99 -5.61 3.95
N THR A 10 -10.92 -4.95 4.64
CA THR A 10 -10.64 -4.26 5.91
C THR A 10 -10.34 -5.25 7.02
N LEU A 11 -11.04 -6.39 7.07
CA LEU A 11 -10.76 -7.45 8.04
C LEU A 11 -9.38 -8.09 7.79
N LEU A 12 -9.03 -8.35 6.54
CA LEU A 12 -7.71 -8.85 6.17
C LEU A 12 -6.59 -7.85 6.46
N ALA A 13 -6.85 -6.56 6.25
CA ALA A 13 -5.91 -5.49 6.62
C ALA A 13 -5.70 -5.43 8.14
N LEU A 14 -6.78 -5.52 8.93
CA LEU A 14 -6.69 -5.58 10.39
C LEU A 14 -5.93 -6.83 10.85
N GLY A 15 -6.19 -7.99 10.24
CA GLY A 15 -5.45 -9.23 10.51
C GLY A 15 -3.95 -9.10 10.20
N ALA A 16 -3.59 -8.46 9.09
CA ALA A 16 -2.20 -8.19 8.74
C ALA A 16 -1.53 -7.20 9.72
N ALA A 17 -2.24 -6.16 10.16
CA ALA A 17 -1.73 -5.25 11.18
C ALA A 17 -1.53 -5.96 12.52
N PHE A 18 -2.49 -6.79 12.93
CA PHE A 18 -2.41 -7.57 14.16
C PHE A 18 -1.23 -8.55 14.13
N ALA A 19 -1.12 -9.37 13.08
CA ALA A 19 0.00 -10.29 12.92
C ALA A 19 1.35 -9.56 12.91
N GLY A 20 1.42 -8.41 12.23
CA GLY A 20 2.63 -7.59 12.22
C GLY A 20 3.00 -7.03 13.59
N LEU A 21 2.02 -6.55 14.37
CA LEU A 21 2.25 -6.07 15.74
C LEU A 21 2.70 -7.20 16.67
N VAL A 22 2.09 -8.37 16.57
CA VAL A 22 2.51 -9.56 17.34
C VAL A 22 3.97 -9.91 17.00
N SER A 23 4.34 -9.95 15.72
CA SER A 23 5.74 -10.19 15.31
C SER A 23 6.71 -9.14 15.84
N ILE A 24 6.33 -7.86 15.89
CA ILE A 24 7.17 -6.78 16.43
C ILE A 24 7.37 -6.96 17.93
N VAL A 25 6.30 -7.18 18.68
CA VAL A 25 6.37 -7.37 20.14
C VAL A 25 7.21 -8.60 20.46
N SER A 26 6.93 -9.73 19.81
CA SER A 26 7.69 -10.98 19.97
C SER A 26 9.18 -10.83 19.62
N ALA A 27 9.52 -10.01 18.62
CA ALA A 27 10.92 -9.72 18.29
C ALA A 27 11.63 -8.88 19.37
N LEU A 28 10.91 -7.96 20.03
CA LEU A 28 11.44 -7.04 21.05
C LEU A 28 11.40 -7.59 22.48
N THR A 29 10.61 -8.63 22.77
CA THR A 29 10.52 -9.24 24.11
C THR A 29 11.04 -10.69 24.10
N PRO A 30 12.36 -10.90 24.12
CA PRO A 30 12.94 -12.24 24.02
C PRO A 30 12.83 -13.08 25.31
N GLU A 31 12.45 -12.48 26.46
CA GLU A 31 12.54 -13.08 27.79
C GLU A 31 11.69 -14.35 28.04
N PHE A 32 10.74 -14.72 27.17
CA PHE A 32 9.94 -15.95 27.33
C PHE A 32 10.47 -17.18 26.57
N ALA A 33 11.37 -17.01 25.61
CA ALA A 33 11.88 -18.10 24.77
C ALA A 33 13.04 -18.89 25.42
N ASP A 34 13.66 -18.35 26.47
CA ASP A 34 14.75 -19.02 27.20
C ASP A 34 14.30 -20.22 28.06
N ARG A 35 13.00 -20.55 28.07
CA ARG A 35 12.47 -21.62 28.93
C ARG A 35 12.48 -23.02 28.30
N ILE A 36 12.90 -23.17 27.04
CA ILE A 36 13.04 -24.48 26.38
C ILE A 36 14.47 -24.63 25.85
N ASP A 37 15.42 -24.82 26.77
CA ASP A 37 16.83 -25.17 26.51
C ASP A 37 17.04 -26.51 25.76
N LEU A 38 15.97 -27.19 25.32
CA LEU A 38 16.05 -28.53 24.71
C LEU A 38 16.45 -28.50 23.21
N ILE A 39 16.40 -27.34 22.54
CA ILE A 39 16.65 -27.21 21.08
C ILE A 39 17.81 -26.25 20.74
N ARG A 40 18.60 -25.81 21.73
CA ARG A 40 19.83 -25.02 21.46
C ARG A 40 20.94 -25.83 20.74
N GLY A 41 20.75 -27.13 20.51
CA GLY A 41 21.72 -27.99 19.83
C GLY A 41 21.59 -28.11 18.30
N VAL A 42 20.56 -27.52 17.66
CA VAL A 42 20.25 -27.79 16.23
C VAL A 42 20.57 -26.63 15.29
N LEU A 43 20.54 -25.38 15.77
CA LEU A 43 20.75 -24.20 14.92
C LEU A 43 22.17 -23.65 15.06
N PRO A 44 22.82 -23.22 13.96
CA PRO A 44 24.09 -22.53 14.02
C PRO A 44 24.01 -21.26 14.88
N PRO A 45 25.09 -20.89 15.58
CA PRO A 45 25.16 -19.63 16.31
C PRO A 45 24.91 -18.42 15.39
N GLY A 46 24.21 -17.39 15.89
CA GLY A 46 23.84 -16.15 15.19
C GLY A 46 22.60 -16.20 14.31
N VAL A 47 22.03 -17.40 14.07
CA VAL A 47 20.76 -17.55 13.34
C VAL A 47 19.56 -16.97 14.12
N PRO A 48 19.42 -17.16 15.45
CA PRO A 48 18.32 -16.58 16.21
C PRO A 48 18.29 -15.04 16.22
N GLU A 49 19.45 -14.40 16.33
CA GLU A 49 19.64 -12.94 16.28
C GLU A 49 19.20 -12.38 14.93
N ALA A 50 19.69 -12.99 13.84
CA ALA A 50 19.32 -12.62 12.48
C ALA A 50 17.82 -12.80 12.22
N ALA A 51 17.23 -13.89 12.71
CA ALA A 51 15.80 -14.16 12.60
C ALA A 51 14.95 -13.09 13.31
N ARG A 52 15.41 -12.54 14.46
CA ARG A 52 14.75 -11.43 15.16
C ARG A 52 14.68 -10.16 14.31
N VAL A 53 15.80 -9.75 13.73
CA VAL A 53 15.86 -8.55 12.86
C VAL A 53 14.94 -8.70 11.65
N VAL A 54 14.93 -9.89 11.03
CA VAL A 54 14.04 -10.21 9.91
C VAL A 54 12.58 -10.19 10.35
N ALA A 55 12.23 -10.82 11.47
CA ALA A 55 10.87 -10.85 12.01
C ALA A 55 10.34 -9.43 12.32
N LEU A 56 11.19 -8.57 12.91
CA LEU A 56 10.86 -7.18 13.18
C LEU A 56 10.58 -6.40 11.88
N ALA A 57 11.47 -6.52 10.89
CA ALA A 57 11.32 -5.85 9.59
C ALA A 57 10.04 -6.30 8.86
N LEU A 58 9.73 -7.61 8.91
CA LEU A 58 8.52 -8.17 8.31
C LEU A 58 7.25 -7.74 9.06
N GLY A 59 7.30 -7.69 10.40
CA GLY A 59 6.20 -7.18 11.23
C GLY A 59 5.87 -5.73 10.90
N ILE A 60 6.90 -4.88 10.80
CA ILE A 60 6.77 -3.48 10.36
C ILE A 60 6.20 -3.41 8.94
N ALA A 61 6.70 -4.23 8.02
CA ALA A 61 6.20 -4.30 6.65
C ALA A 61 4.71 -4.69 6.61
N LEU A 62 4.26 -5.64 7.42
CA LEU A 62 2.85 -6.06 7.49
C LEU A 62 1.95 -4.95 8.05
N VAL A 63 2.36 -4.28 9.13
CA VAL A 63 1.67 -3.10 9.67
C VAL A 63 1.56 -2.02 8.59
N TRP A 64 2.62 -1.79 7.82
CA TRP A 64 2.57 -0.83 6.73
C TRP A 64 1.60 -1.27 5.62
N LEU A 65 1.74 -2.50 5.14
CA LEU A 65 0.96 -3.06 4.05
C LEU A 65 -0.53 -3.12 4.40
N SER A 66 -0.91 -3.24 5.68
CA SER A 66 -2.31 -3.22 6.14
C SER A 66 -3.12 -2.08 5.53
N ARG A 67 -2.59 -0.86 5.49
CA ARG A 67 -3.27 0.34 4.96
C ARG A 67 -3.46 0.27 3.45
N SER A 68 -2.55 -0.41 2.75
CA SER A 68 -2.64 -0.65 1.30
C SER A 68 -3.54 -1.84 0.97
N LEU A 69 -3.59 -2.87 1.82
CA LEU A 69 -4.55 -3.97 1.76
C LEU A 69 -5.98 -3.47 1.97
N ALA A 70 -6.20 -2.54 2.92
CA ALA A 70 -7.51 -1.91 3.13
C ALA A 70 -8.01 -1.17 1.88
N ARG A 71 -7.08 -0.71 1.02
CA ARG A 71 -7.34 -0.10 -0.29
C ARG A 71 -7.39 -1.10 -1.44
N ARG A 72 -7.37 -2.41 -1.16
CA ARG A 72 -7.46 -3.52 -2.13
C ARG A 72 -6.33 -3.56 -3.16
N LYS A 73 -5.15 -2.98 -2.84
CA LYS A 73 -4.01 -2.93 -3.77
C LYS A 73 -3.41 -4.32 -4.00
N HIS A 74 -3.34 -4.75 -5.26
CA HIS A 74 -2.81 -6.05 -5.69
C HIS A 74 -1.33 -6.23 -5.35
N ARG A 75 -0.49 -5.21 -5.60
CA ARG A 75 0.93 -5.29 -5.20
C ARG A 75 1.10 -5.40 -3.69
N ALA A 76 0.23 -4.74 -2.92
CA ALA A 76 0.30 -4.82 -1.47
C ALA A 76 -0.09 -6.23 -0.98
N TRP A 77 -1.07 -6.87 -1.63
CA TRP A 77 -1.39 -8.27 -1.38
C TRP A 77 -0.23 -9.21 -1.70
N GLN A 78 0.44 -9.05 -2.85
CA GLN A 78 1.62 -9.86 -3.20
C GLN A 78 2.74 -9.72 -2.16
N LEU A 79 3.04 -8.49 -1.76
CA LEU A 79 4.06 -8.19 -0.75
C LEU A 79 3.67 -8.71 0.63
N ALA A 80 2.39 -8.63 1.02
CA ALA A 80 1.91 -9.15 2.29
C ALA A 80 1.98 -10.67 2.33
N VAL A 81 1.58 -11.35 1.26
CA VAL A 81 1.72 -12.81 1.15
C VAL A 81 3.19 -13.22 1.28
N ALA A 82 4.09 -12.55 0.55
CA ALA A 82 5.52 -12.81 0.66
C ALA A 82 6.02 -12.56 2.10
N ALA A 83 5.65 -11.43 2.70
CA ALA A 83 6.08 -11.10 4.06
C ALA A 83 5.57 -12.10 5.11
N VAL A 84 4.32 -12.56 5.01
CA VAL A 84 3.75 -13.58 5.90
C VAL A 84 4.48 -14.92 5.74
N VAL A 85 4.79 -15.33 4.52
CA VAL A 85 5.54 -16.58 4.27
C VAL A 85 6.94 -16.50 4.88
N VAL A 86 7.68 -15.41 4.63
CA VAL A 86 9.02 -15.23 5.21
C VAL A 86 8.94 -15.13 6.74
N SER A 87 7.92 -14.46 7.29
CA SER A 87 7.74 -14.34 8.74
C SER A 87 7.45 -15.68 9.39
N ALA A 88 6.63 -16.53 8.76
CA ALA A 88 6.36 -17.87 9.24
C ALA A 88 7.65 -18.72 9.30
N VAL A 89 8.51 -18.62 8.28
CA VAL A 89 9.82 -19.30 8.28
C VAL A 89 10.73 -18.74 9.39
N ALA A 90 10.75 -17.43 9.59
CA ALA A 90 11.55 -16.80 10.64
C ALA A 90 11.11 -17.24 12.06
N HIS A 91 9.81 -17.31 12.33
CA HIS A 91 9.25 -17.79 13.60
C HIS A 91 9.60 -19.26 13.89
N LEU A 92 9.61 -20.10 12.85
CA LEU A 92 10.07 -21.49 12.98
C LEU A 92 11.56 -21.56 13.31
N ALA A 93 12.38 -20.70 12.69
CA ALA A 93 13.83 -20.65 12.91
C ALA A 93 14.24 -20.07 14.28
N LYS A 94 13.41 -19.20 14.89
CA LYS A 94 13.72 -18.56 16.18
C LYS A 94 13.53 -19.51 17.37
N GLY A 95 12.67 -20.52 17.27
CA GLY A 95 12.44 -21.45 18.38
C GLY A 95 11.11 -22.21 18.36
N LEU A 96 10.51 -22.43 17.19
CA LEU A 96 9.17 -23.00 17.06
C LEU A 96 8.09 -22.20 17.80
N ASP A 97 8.02 -20.90 17.55
CA ASP A 97 6.94 -20.03 18.04
C ASP A 97 5.61 -20.43 17.36
N PHE A 98 4.93 -21.44 17.93
CA PHE A 98 3.72 -22.06 17.38
C PHE A 98 2.54 -21.08 17.32
N GLU A 99 2.47 -20.13 18.25
CA GLU A 99 1.41 -19.12 18.29
C GLU A 99 1.51 -18.19 17.07
N GLU A 100 2.68 -17.61 16.83
CA GLU A 100 2.95 -16.73 15.70
C GLU A 100 2.88 -17.44 14.35
N ALA A 101 3.35 -18.69 14.28
CA ALA A 101 3.22 -19.52 13.09
C ALA A 101 1.75 -19.78 12.75
N THR A 102 0.91 -20.04 13.75
CA THR A 102 -0.53 -20.27 13.56
C THR A 102 -1.24 -19.00 13.11
N ILE A 103 -0.94 -17.84 13.72
CA ILE A 103 -1.48 -16.53 13.30
C ILE A 103 -1.09 -16.22 11.85
N SER A 104 0.18 -16.42 11.50
CA SER A 104 0.70 -16.21 10.16
C SER A 104 0.03 -17.13 9.14
N LEU A 105 -0.14 -18.42 9.48
CA LEU A 105 -0.81 -19.39 8.62
C LEU A 105 -2.28 -19.04 8.39
N ALA A 106 -3.02 -18.68 9.45
CA ALA A 106 -4.41 -18.27 9.35
C ALA A 106 -4.56 -17.03 8.45
N LEU A 107 -3.70 -16.02 8.63
CA LEU A 107 -3.67 -14.83 7.78
C LEU A 107 -3.33 -15.18 6.32
N LEU A 108 -2.33 -16.04 6.09
CA LEU A 108 -1.94 -16.47 4.75
C LEU A 108 -3.10 -17.14 4.02
N VAL A 109 -3.77 -18.09 4.66
CA VAL A 109 -4.95 -18.78 4.12
C VAL A 109 -6.04 -17.77 3.78
N ALA A 110 -6.31 -16.81 4.67
CA ALA A 110 -7.30 -15.77 4.44
C ALA A 110 -6.93 -14.87 3.23
N LEU A 111 -5.67 -14.42 3.13
CA LEU A 111 -5.19 -13.61 2.01
C LEU A 111 -5.29 -14.34 0.67
N VAL A 112 -4.94 -15.64 0.63
CA VAL A 112 -5.03 -16.46 -0.58
C VAL A 112 -6.48 -16.72 -0.97
N ARG A 113 -7.34 -17.03 0.00
CA ARG A 113 -8.78 -17.30 -0.22
C ARG A 113 -9.52 -16.11 -0.81
N TYR A 114 -9.14 -14.89 -0.40
CA TYR A 114 -9.74 -13.64 -0.86
C TYR A 114 -8.89 -12.91 -1.91
N ARG A 115 -7.94 -13.58 -2.58
CA ARG A 115 -7.05 -12.97 -3.60
C ARG A 115 -7.76 -12.16 -4.67
N ARG A 116 -8.96 -12.58 -5.09
CA ARG A 116 -9.78 -11.90 -6.12
C ARG A 116 -10.33 -10.54 -5.66
N ARG A 117 -10.26 -10.22 -4.37
CA ARG A 117 -10.69 -8.92 -3.81
C ARG A 117 -9.59 -7.86 -3.89
N PHE A 118 -8.36 -8.23 -4.25
CA PHE A 118 -7.23 -7.31 -4.39
C PHE A 118 -6.92 -7.08 -5.88
N ASP A 119 -7.80 -6.34 -6.54
CA ASP A 119 -7.78 -6.07 -7.98
C ASP A 119 -7.26 -4.66 -8.32
N VAL A 120 -7.00 -3.81 -7.32
CA VAL A 120 -6.54 -2.43 -7.53
C VAL A 120 -5.04 -2.44 -7.84
N PRO A 121 -4.56 -1.89 -8.97
CA PRO A 121 -3.12 -1.79 -9.22
C PRO A 121 -2.38 -1.06 -8.09
N GLY A 122 -1.22 -1.58 -7.70
CA GLY A 122 -0.42 -1.00 -6.64
C GLY A 122 0.40 0.20 -7.12
N ASP A 123 0.68 1.12 -6.21
CA ASP A 123 1.53 2.29 -6.49
C ASP A 123 3.02 1.90 -6.28
N PRO A 124 3.91 2.08 -7.27
CA PRO A 124 5.34 1.80 -7.12
C PRO A 124 5.98 2.57 -5.97
N ALA A 125 5.44 3.73 -5.58
CA ALA A 125 5.92 4.50 -4.44
C ALA A 125 5.80 3.74 -3.10
N THR A 126 4.91 2.74 -3.02
CA THR A 126 4.77 1.88 -1.82
C THR A 126 5.85 0.78 -1.76
N VAL A 127 6.43 0.39 -2.90
CA VAL A 127 7.35 -0.75 -2.99
C VAL A 127 8.78 -0.35 -2.63
N ARG A 128 9.24 0.79 -3.15
CA ARG A 128 10.62 1.27 -2.96
C ARG A 128 11.08 1.28 -1.50
N PRO A 129 10.35 1.88 -0.54
CA PRO A 129 10.83 1.91 0.83
C PRO A 129 10.76 0.54 1.53
N LEU A 130 9.83 -0.34 1.16
CA LEU A 130 9.81 -1.73 1.67
C LEU A 130 11.04 -2.51 1.19
N LEU A 131 11.48 -2.30 -0.06
CA LEU A 131 12.73 -2.89 -0.56
C LEU A 131 13.95 -2.37 0.20
N VAL A 132 14.00 -1.06 0.50
CA VAL A 132 15.11 -0.48 1.28
C VAL A 132 15.16 -1.08 2.69
N ILE A 133 14.02 -1.16 3.37
CA ILE A 133 13.93 -1.77 4.71
C ILE A 133 14.31 -3.26 4.65
N GLY A 134 13.80 -4.00 3.66
CA GLY A 134 14.10 -5.42 3.50
C GLY A 134 15.58 -5.69 3.20
N LEU A 135 16.21 -4.90 2.33
CA LEU A 135 17.64 -5.00 2.02
C LEU A 135 18.50 -4.62 3.23
N ALA A 136 18.13 -3.57 3.96
CA ALA A 136 18.83 -3.18 5.18
C ALA A 136 18.74 -4.28 6.26
N ALA A 137 17.56 -4.88 6.44
CA ALA A 137 17.36 -5.99 7.37
C ALA A 137 18.16 -7.25 6.95
N ALA A 138 18.18 -7.58 5.67
CA ALA A 138 18.96 -8.70 5.15
C ALA A 138 20.47 -8.48 5.31
N ALA A 139 20.96 -7.26 5.06
CA ALA A 139 22.36 -6.90 5.28
C ALA A 139 22.73 -6.97 6.77
N ALA A 140 21.88 -6.45 7.65
CA ALA A 140 22.04 -6.53 9.10
C ALA A 140 22.11 -8.00 9.58
N ALA A 141 21.19 -8.83 9.12
CA ALA A 141 21.17 -10.27 9.40
C ALA A 141 22.44 -10.97 8.91
N ALA A 142 22.89 -10.69 7.68
CA ALA A 142 24.10 -11.28 7.11
C ALA A 142 25.37 -10.87 7.87
N ILE A 143 25.44 -9.61 8.33
CA ILE A 143 26.54 -9.11 9.17
C ILE A 143 26.54 -9.83 10.52
N GLY A 144 25.39 -9.95 11.18
CA GLY A 144 25.25 -10.65 12.46
C GLY A 144 25.75 -12.10 12.36
N VAL A 145 25.24 -12.85 11.38
CA VAL A 145 25.70 -14.23 11.10
C VAL A 145 27.19 -14.27 10.79
N GLY A 146 27.70 -13.35 9.97
CA GLY A 146 29.10 -13.31 9.58
C GLY A 146 30.05 -13.07 10.75
N VAL A 147 29.72 -12.16 11.68
CA VAL A 147 30.52 -11.88 12.88
C VAL A 147 30.62 -13.12 13.77
N GLU A 148 29.51 -13.81 13.97
CA GLU A 148 29.44 -14.95 14.88
C GLU A 148 30.15 -16.20 14.33
N LEU A 149 30.06 -16.44 13.01
CA LEU A 149 30.81 -17.50 12.34
C LEU A 149 32.34 -17.34 12.43
N HIS A 150 32.85 -16.11 12.61
CA HIS A 150 34.28 -15.85 12.77
C HIS A 150 34.75 -15.87 14.23
N GLY A 151 33.92 -16.39 15.15
CA GLY A 151 34.25 -16.50 16.57
C GLY A 151 34.19 -15.18 17.33
N GLY A 152 33.64 -14.12 16.72
CA GLY A 152 33.30 -12.89 17.42
C GLY A 152 32.01 -13.13 18.21
N THR A 153 32.04 -13.00 19.53
CA THR A 153 30.80 -12.91 20.30
C THR A 153 30.11 -11.61 19.91
N VAL A 154 28.84 -11.69 19.51
CA VAL A 154 27.95 -10.54 19.44
C VAL A 154 27.82 -10.03 20.87
N THR A 155 28.73 -9.14 21.29
CA THR A 155 28.67 -8.47 22.59
C THR A 155 27.30 -7.81 22.73
N ASP A 156 26.77 -7.73 23.96
CA ASP A 156 25.48 -7.07 24.26
C ASP A 156 25.30 -5.72 23.53
N ARG A 157 26.39 -4.95 23.37
CA ARG A 157 26.42 -3.67 22.65
C ARG A 157 26.07 -3.74 21.16
N VAL A 158 26.34 -4.87 20.50
CA VAL A 158 25.99 -5.08 19.08
C VAL A 158 24.51 -5.47 18.97
N GLY A 159 23.99 -6.25 19.93
CA GLY A 159 22.56 -6.50 20.09
C GLY A 159 21.77 -5.20 20.30
N ASP A 160 22.24 -4.34 21.21
CA ASP A 160 21.64 -3.02 21.47
C ASP A 160 21.62 -2.12 20.22
N LEU A 161 22.65 -2.22 19.37
CA LEU A 161 22.71 -1.49 18.11
C LEU A 161 21.67 -1.99 17.11
N PHE A 162 21.46 -3.31 17.02
CA PHE A 162 20.42 -3.91 16.19
C PHE A 162 19.02 -3.50 16.68
N ASP A 163 18.80 -3.49 17.99
CA ASP A 163 17.54 -3.02 18.60
C ASP A 163 17.30 -1.54 18.32
N GLY A 164 18.33 -0.70 18.46
CA GLY A 164 18.28 0.72 18.12
C GLY A 164 17.97 0.97 16.63
N ILE A 165 18.60 0.22 15.72
CA ILE A 165 18.31 0.27 14.28
C ILE A 165 16.87 -0.17 14.01
N GLY A 166 16.39 -1.21 14.69
CA GLY A 166 15.01 -1.70 14.62
C GLY A 166 14.00 -0.63 15.02
N ILE A 167 14.25 0.08 16.12
CA ILE A 167 13.42 1.20 16.60
C ILE A 167 13.39 2.33 15.57
N VAL A 168 14.56 2.77 15.07
CA VAL A 168 14.64 3.85 14.07
C VAL A 168 13.93 3.45 12.77
N ALA A 169 14.11 2.21 12.30
CA ALA A 169 13.41 1.68 11.13
C ALA A 169 11.90 1.60 11.36
N GLY A 170 11.46 1.21 12.56
CA GLY A 170 10.05 1.21 12.97
C GLY A 170 9.43 2.60 12.96
N PHE A 171 10.10 3.59 13.56
CA PHE A 171 9.67 5.00 13.51
C PHE A 171 9.64 5.56 12.10
N TYR A 172 10.65 5.24 11.27
CA TYR A 172 10.69 5.67 9.88
C TYR A 172 9.54 5.05 9.06
N ALA A 173 9.26 3.76 9.25
CA ALA A 173 8.11 3.10 8.63
C ALA A 173 6.78 3.69 9.11
N LEU A 174 6.65 4.02 10.40
CA LEU A 174 5.47 4.72 10.94
C LEU A 174 5.29 6.10 10.31
N PHE A 175 6.37 6.87 10.18
CA PHE A 175 6.34 8.16 9.50
C PHE A 175 5.88 8.02 8.04
N LEU A 176 6.39 7.03 7.31
CA LEU A 176 5.97 6.75 5.93
C LEU A 176 4.54 6.20 5.85
N TRP A 177 4.07 5.48 6.87
CA TRP A 177 2.68 5.02 6.98
C TRP A 177 1.70 6.19 7.18
N LEU A 178 2.11 7.20 7.94
CA LEU A 178 1.38 8.45 8.15
C LEU A 178 1.47 9.40 6.95
N ARG A 179 2.50 9.26 6.11
CA ARG A 179 2.70 10.13 4.95
C ARG A 179 1.50 10.02 3.99
N PRO A 180 0.82 11.13 3.68
CA PRO A 180 -0.26 11.11 2.71
C PRO A 180 0.31 10.73 1.34
N LEU A 181 -0.25 9.68 0.73
CA LEU A 181 0.00 9.34 -0.68
C LEU A 181 -0.70 10.41 -1.54
N SER A 182 -0.08 11.58 -1.66
CA SER A 182 -0.53 12.63 -2.55
C SER A 182 -0.06 12.31 -3.96
N HIS A 183 -0.99 11.99 -4.85
CA HIS A 183 -0.71 12.03 -6.28
C HIS A 183 -0.54 13.50 -6.68
N VAL A 184 0.70 13.91 -6.96
CA VAL A 184 0.97 15.22 -7.55
C VAL A 184 0.20 15.28 -8.88
N VAL A 185 -0.64 16.30 -9.03
CA VAL A 185 -1.35 16.58 -10.27
C VAL A 185 -0.38 17.36 -11.15
N ALA A 186 0.13 16.73 -12.21
CA ALA A 186 0.92 17.40 -13.23
C ALA A 186 -0.02 17.79 -14.38
N GLN A 187 -0.12 19.09 -14.66
CA GLN A 187 -0.79 19.63 -15.85
C GLN A 187 0.31 20.22 -16.73
N THR A 188 0.33 19.90 -18.02
CA THR A 188 1.26 20.57 -18.93
C THR A 188 0.76 21.98 -19.27
N VAL A 189 1.65 22.86 -19.72
CA VAL A 189 1.27 24.21 -20.18
C VAL A 189 0.37 24.11 -21.43
N GLY A 190 0.60 23.10 -22.27
CA GLY A 190 -0.23 22.78 -23.44
C GLY A 190 -1.66 22.42 -23.05
N ASP A 191 -1.83 21.49 -22.10
CA ASP A 191 -3.16 21.07 -21.62
C ASP A 191 -3.97 22.27 -21.13
N ARG A 192 -3.34 23.21 -20.43
CA ARG A 192 -4.02 24.40 -19.91
C ARG A 192 -4.50 25.35 -20.99
N ARG A 193 -3.81 25.41 -22.13
CA ARG A 193 -4.22 26.23 -23.26
C ARG A 193 -5.46 25.61 -23.93
N VAL A 194 -5.40 24.31 -24.23
CA VAL A 194 -6.51 23.56 -24.84
C VAL A 194 -7.75 23.58 -23.94
N VAL A 195 -7.59 23.33 -22.64
CA VAL A 195 -8.72 23.36 -21.70
C VAL A 195 -9.35 24.75 -21.63
N ARG A 196 -8.55 25.83 -21.67
CA ARG A 196 -9.10 27.19 -21.69
C ARG A 196 -9.90 27.44 -22.95
N GLU A 197 -9.36 27.07 -24.11
CA GLU A 197 -10.05 27.22 -25.40
C GLU A 197 -11.37 26.44 -25.44
N LEU A 198 -11.39 25.19 -24.95
CA LEU A 198 -12.61 24.39 -24.86
C LEU A 198 -13.62 24.95 -23.87
N VAL A 199 -13.18 25.49 -22.73
CA VAL A 199 -14.07 26.16 -21.76
C VAL A 199 -14.66 27.44 -22.34
N ASP A 200 -13.87 28.24 -23.03
CA ASP A 200 -14.34 29.49 -23.64
C ASP A 200 -15.31 29.23 -24.81
N THR A 201 -15.11 28.13 -25.55
CA THR A 201 -15.94 27.79 -26.73
C THR A 201 -17.19 26.99 -26.36
N TYR A 202 -17.07 25.98 -25.49
CA TYR A 202 -18.12 25.00 -25.20
C TYR A 202 -18.61 25.04 -23.75
N GLY A 203 -18.11 25.93 -22.90
CA GLY A 203 -18.56 26.09 -21.51
C GLY A 203 -20.03 26.50 -21.45
N ARG A 204 -20.85 25.74 -20.72
CA ARG A 204 -22.31 25.94 -20.67
C ARG A 204 -22.83 26.49 -19.35
N ASP A 205 -22.05 26.33 -18.28
CA ASP A 205 -22.46 26.72 -16.93
C ASP A 205 -21.30 27.32 -16.13
N SER A 206 -21.60 27.85 -14.96
CA SER A 206 -20.59 28.41 -14.04
C SER A 206 -19.64 27.33 -13.49
N LEU A 207 -20.02 26.05 -13.53
CA LEU A 207 -19.16 24.94 -13.12
C LEU A 207 -18.09 24.61 -14.16
N SER A 208 -18.32 24.92 -15.44
CA SER A 208 -17.36 24.70 -16.54
C SER A 208 -16.03 25.43 -16.25
N PHE A 209 -16.08 26.60 -15.62
CA PHE A 209 -14.89 27.36 -15.22
C PHE A 209 -14.05 26.66 -14.14
N PHE A 210 -14.63 25.76 -13.34
CA PHE A 210 -13.88 24.98 -12.33
C PHE A 210 -12.93 23.95 -12.95
N ALA A 211 -13.08 23.64 -14.24
CA ALA A 211 -12.12 22.83 -14.98
C ALA A 211 -10.72 23.48 -14.97
N LEU A 212 -10.63 24.82 -15.01
CA LEU A 212 -9.36 25.56 -15.09
C LEU A 212 -8.52 25.54 -13.81
N ARG A 213 -9.04 24.95 -12.72
CA ARG A 213 -8.31 24.89 -11.45
C ARG A 213 -7.05 24.04 -11.56
N ARG A 214 -6.01 24.46 -10.82
CA ARG A 214 -4.69 23.82 -10.84
C ARG A 214 -4.67 22.42 -10.19
N ASP A 215 -5.70 22.07 -9.43
CA ASP A 215 -5.82 20.78 -8.75
C ASP A 215 -6.56 19.71 -9.55
N ARG A 216 -6.90 20.00 -10.82
CA ARG A 216 -7.64 19.09 -11.71
C ARG A 216 -6.72 18.31 -12.65
N ARG A 217 -7.11 17.09 -12.94
CA ARG A 217 -6.60 16.30 -14.06
C ARG A 217 -7.63 16.34 -15.17
N TYR A 218 -7.16 16.15 -16.40
CA TYR A 218 -7.99 16.15 -17.59
C TYR A 218 -7.94 14.77 -18.24
N ALA A 219 -9.09 14.28 -18.69
CA ALA A 219 -9.18 13.23 -19.68
C ALA A 219 -9.70 13.87 -20.96
N PHE A 220 -9.00 13.67 -22.07
CA PHE A 220 -9.37 14.23 -23.38
C PHE A 220 -10.00 13.15 -24.27
N SER A 221 -10.82 13.57 -25.23
CA SER A 221 -11.27 12.71 -26.33
C SER A 221 -10.11 12.41 -27.29
N GLN A 222 -10.28 11.44 -28.20
CA GLN A 222 -9.22 11.07 -29.14
C GLN A 222 -8.77 12.23 -30.04
N ARG A 223 -9.64 13.21 -30.29
CA ARG A 223 -9.36 14.39 -31.11
C ARG A 223 -9.08 15.65 -30.29
N ASP A 224 -8.95 15.54 -28.96
CA ASP A 224 -8.78 16.65 -28.04
C ASP A 224 -9.87 17.76 -28.14
N ASN A 225 -11.05 17.41 -28.68
CA ASN A 225 -12.20 18.32 -28.83
C ASN A 225 -13.23 18.20 -27.70
N ALA A 226 -13.01 17.31 -26.75
CA ALA A 226 -13.76 17.22 -25.51
C ALA A 226 -12.86 16.85 -24.34
N LEU A 227 -13.23 17.34 -23.16
CA LEU A 227 -12.49 17.12 -21.92
C LEU A 227 -13.42 16.77 -20.76
N LEU A 228 -12.91 15.96 -19.84
CA LEU A 228 -13.52 15.70 -18.54
C LEU A 228 -12.54 16.06 -17.44
N ALA A 229 -12.90 17.07 -16.63
CA ALA A 229 -12.10 17.48 -15.49
C ALA A 229 -12.41 16.60 -14.26
N TYR A 230 -11.38 15.99 -13.69
CA TYR A 230 -11.52 15.13 -12.52
C TYR A 230 -10.38 15.32 -11.52
N ARG A 231 -10.57 14.86 -10.28
CA ARG A 231 -9.51 14.79 -9.26
C ARG A 231 -9.56 13.43 -8.59
N VAL A 232 -8.41 12.80 -8.40
CA VAL A 232 -8.33 11.52 -7.70
C VAL A 232 -8.10 11.76 -6.22
N VAL A 233 -9.04 11.33 -5.39
CA VAL A 233 -8.96 11.40 -3.93
C VAL A 233 -9.26 10.04 -3.34
N ASN A 234 -8.29 9.44 -2.64
CA ASN A 234 -8.46 8.13 -1.97
C ASN A 234 -9.03 7.02 -2.87
N GLY A 235 -8.58 6.95 -4.13
CA GLY A 235 -9.09 5.95 -5.09
C GLY A 235 -10.50 6.25 -5.60
N CYS A 236 -10.96 7.50 -5.49
CA CYS A 236 -12.17 7.99 -6.12
C CYS A 236 -11.78 9.07 -7.14
N ALA A 237 -12.13 8.87 -8.40
CA ALA A 237 -12.07 9.90 -9.43
C ALA A 237 -13.33 10.77 -9.28
N LEU A 238 -13.14 11.94 -8.68
CA LEU A 238 -14.17 12.93 -8.48
C LEU A 238 -14.25 13.83 -9.71
N VAL A 239 -15.27 13.63 -10.52
CA VAL A 239 -15.63 14.49 -11.64
C VAL A 239 -16.48 15.63 -11.10
N THR A 240 -16.16 16.86 -11.51
CA THR A 240 -16.91 18.05 -11.07
C THR A 240 -17.41 18.83 -12.27
N GLY A 241 -18.72 18.95 -12.41
CA GLY A 241 -19.35 19.45 -13.62
C GLY A 241 -19.45 18.39 -14.72
N ASP A 242 -20.00 18.79 -15.86
CA ASP A 242 -20.15 17.96 -17.03
C ASP A 242 -18.88 17.95 -17.92
N PRO A 243 -18.73 16.94 -18.81
CA PRO A 243 -17.81 16.99 -19.93
C PRO A 243 -18.00 18.28 -20.75
N ILE A 244 -16.90 18.89 -21.15
CA ILE A 244 -16.87 20.14 -21.92
C ILE A 244 -16.29 19.83 -23.30
N GLY A 245 -17.00 20.20 -24.37
CA GLY A 245 -16.55 20.00 -25.75
C GLY A 245 -17.68 19.56 -26.69
N GLU A 246 -17.28 19.02 -27.84
CA GLU A 246 -18.17 18.62 -28.92
C GLU A 246 -19.14 17.49 -28.49
N ARG A 247 -20.44 17.64 -28.75
CA ARG A 247 -21.49 16.72 -28.26
C ARG A 247 -21.31 15.29 -28.77
N THR A 248 -20.79 15.13 -29.98
CA THR A 248 -20.59 13.81 -30.61
C THR A 248 -19.48 13.00 -29.93
N GLU A 249 -18.52 13.66 -29.26
CA GLU A 249 -17.37 12.99 -28.62
C GLU A 249 -17.58 12.71 -27.12
N LEU A 250 -18.60 13.31 -26.49
CA LEU A 250 -18.82 13.18 -25.04
C LEU A 250 -19.08 11.74 -24.59
N ALA A 251 -19.87 10.99 -25.36
CA ALA A 251 -20.21 9.61 -25.03
C ALA A 251 -18.96 8.71 -25.07
N GLU A 252 -18.12 8.89 -26.10
CA GLU A 252 -16.87 8.14 -26.23
C GLU A 252 -15.87 8.51 -25.12
N LEU A 253 -15.75 9.79 -24.80
CA LEU A 253 -14.94 10.29 -23.70
C LEU A 253 -15.34 9.65 -22.36
N LEU A 254 -16.64 9.53 -22.08
CA LEU A 254 -17.11 8.89 -20.84
C LEU A 254 -16.80 7.40 -20.81
N VAL A 255 -16.90 6.70 -21.94
CA VAL A 255 -16.49 5.28 -22.04
C VAL A 255 -14.99 5.13 -21.80
N ALA A 256 -14.17 5.96 -22.45
CA ALA A 256 -12.72 5.98 -22.28
C ALA A 256 -12.34 6.32 -20.82
N PHE A 257 -13.01 7.31 -20.22
CA PHE A 257 -12.80 7.66 -18.81
C PHE A 257 -13.20 6.54 -17.86
N ARG A 258 -14.28 5.81 -18.16
CA ARG A 258 -14.68 4.63 -17.37
C ARG A 258 -13.65 3.51 -17.48
N ALA A 259 -13.07 3.32 -18.66
CA ALA A 259 -11.95 2.39 -18.85
C ALA A 259 -10.71 2.83 -18.08
N LEU A 260 -10.35 4.12 -18.11
CA LEU A 260 -9.26 4.72 -17.35
C LEU A 260 -9.47 4.52 -15.84
N ALA A 261 -10.67 4.83 -15.34
CA ALA A 261 -11.03 4.68 -13.94
C ALA A 261 -10.95 3.20 -13.52
N ARG A 262 -11.44 2.26 -14.34
CA ARG A 262 -11.29 0.82 -14.08
C ARG A 262 -9.82 0.38 -14.09
N ALA A 263 -9.03 0.85 -15.05
CA ALA A 263 -7.60 0.52 -15.16
C ALA A 263 -6.81 0.98 -13.93
N HIS A 264 -7.25 2.06 -13.26
CA HIS A 264 -6.66 2.52 -12.00
C HIS A 264 -7.47 2.11 -10.76
N ALA A 265 -8.51 1.31 -10.95
CA ALA A 265 -9.53 0.93 -9.97
C ALA A 265 -10.07 2.09 -9.12
N TRP A 266 -10.26 3.24 -9.76
CA TRP A 266 -10.94 4.39 -9.19
C TRP A 266 -12.45 4.16 -9.20
N ARG A 267 -13.07 4.47 -8.07
CA ARG A 267 -14.52 4.70 -8.03
C ARG A 267 -14.81 6.03 -8.71
N VAL A 268 -15.81 6.09 -9.57
CA VAL A 268 -16.23 7.36 -10.17
C VAL A 268 -17.29 7.99 -9.27
N ALA A 269 -17.11 9.26 -8.95
CA ALA A 269 -18.12 10.08 -8.30
C ALA A 269 -18.32 11.33 -9.14
N LEU A 270 -19.57 11.58 -9.53
CA LEU A 270 -19.98 12.73 -10.31
C LEU A 270 -20.59 13.75 -9.36
N LEU A 271 -20.12 15.00 -9.37
CA LEU A 271 -20.58 16.06 -8.49
C LEU A 271 -20.96 17.30 -9.31
N GLY A 272 -22.21 17.73 -9.17
CA GLY A 272 -22.72 18.90 -9.89
C GLY A 272 -22.84 18.69 -11.39
N VAL A 273 -23.24 17.49 -11.83
CA VAL A 273 -23.54 17.21 -13.24
C VAL A 273 -24.93 17.72 -13.60
N GLY A 274 -25.07 18.26 -14.81
CA GLY A 274 -26.32 18.79 -15.33
C GLY A 274 -27.33 17.69 -15.66
N GLY A 275 -28.62 18.03 -15.53
CA GLY A 275 -29.72 17.09 -15.78
C GLY A 275 -29.75 16.55 -17.22
N GLU A 276 -29.31 17.36 -18.20
CA GLU A 276 -29.33 17.00 -19.63
C GLU A 276 -28.44 15.80 -19.99
N LEU A 277 -27.36 15.58 -19.23
CA LEU A 277 -26.38 14.54 -19.53
C LEU A 277 -26.55 13.30 -18.65
N LEU A 278 -27.60 13.25 -17.82
CA LEU A 278 -27.87 12.12 -16.92
C LEU A 278 -27.94 10.78 -17.64
N ASP A 279 -28.50 10.74 -18.85
CA ASP A 279 -28.61 9.50 -19.63
C ASP A 279 -27.25 9.00 -20.12
N LEU A 280 -26.25 9.87 -20.30
CA LEU A 280 -24.90 9.46 -20.67
C LEU A 280 -24.12 8.84 -19.50
N TYR A 281 -24.58 9.06 -18.26
CA TYR A 281 -23.92 8.54 -17.05
C TYR A 281 -24.52 7.22 -16.53
N ARG A 282 -25.65 6.76 -17.09
CA ARG A 282 -26.27 5.47 -16.75
C ARG A 282 -25.48 4.30 -17.34
#